data_AF-A0A2V5U9N8-F1
#
_entry.id   AF-A0A2V5U9N8-F1
#
_cell.length_a   1.000
_cell.length_b   1.000
_cell.length_c   1.000
_cell.angle_alpha   90.00
_cell.angle_beta   90.00
_cell.angle_gamma   90.00
#
_symmetry.space_group_name_H-M   'P 1'
#
loop_
_entity.id
_entity.type
_entity.pdbx_description
1 polymer ?
#
loop_
_entity_poly.entity_id
_entity_poly.type
_entity_poly.pdbx_seq_one_letter_code
_entity_poly.pdbx_strand_id
1 'polypeptide(L)'
;MRLKTHRFSLILATCLGSSGVCQNVTQSSQLSPLPGTGPLRPATGESFSFIVAGDSRPARADLPLPSIPGKIFAPARTLNPAFIVWTGDAIFGLDDAHPAVISRQYQAFFKIARQAGVPVFMAPGNHEMDVKIPIPGSSAIREIGSAQMQALYRQNMKLPSDAPLYGAFRYGNSRFIVPAASARHTQESAQEAR
;
A
#
# COMPACT_ATOMS: atom_id res chain seq x y z
N MET A 1 7.05 -61.64 -62.74
CA MET A 1 6.25 -60.87 -61.76
C MET A 1 7.22 -60.06 -60.89
N ARG A 2 7.31 -58.74 -61.08
CA ARG A 2 8.15 -57.81 -60.28
C ARG A 2 7.29 -56.60 -59.93
N LEU A 3 6.87 -56.48 -58.67
CA LEU A 3 6.15 -55.30 -58.17
C LEU A 3 7.18 -54.20 -57.83
N LYS A 4 6.98 -53.00 -58.37
CA LYS A 4 7.71 -51.79 -58.01
C LYS A 4 7.06 -51.16 -56.78
N THR A 5 7.80 -51.04 -55.69
CA THR A 5 7.42 -50.27 -54.50
C THR A 5 7.84 -48.81 -54.69
N HIS A 6 6.88 -47.89 -54.74
CA HIS A 6 7.12 -46.45 -54.63
C HIS A 6 7.12 -46.04 -53.14
N ARG A 7 8.19 -45.39 -52.70
CA ARG A 7 8.29 -44.77 -51.37
C ARG A 7 7.71 -43.35 -51.47
N PHE A 8 6.64 -43.09 -50.72
CA PHE A 8 6.15 -41.74 -50.45
C PHE A 8 7.00 -41.12 -49.33
N SER A 9 7.64 -39.99 -49.61
CA SER A 9 8.26 -39.14 -48.58
C SER A 9 7.21 -38.18 -48.02
N LEU A 10 6.89 -38.32 -46.74
CA LEU A 10 6.08 -37.39 -45.98
C LEU A 10 6.98 -36.25 -45.47
N ILE A 11 6.78 -35.03 -45.96
CA ILE A 11 7.43 -33.83 -45.42
C ILE A 11 6.58 -33.34 -44.25
N LEU A 12 7.09 -33.48 -43.03
CA LEU A 12 6.49 -32.97 -41.81
C LEU A 12 6.89 -31.49 -41.65
N ALA A 13 5.95 -30.57 -41.89
CA ALA A 13 6.13 -29.15 -41.63
C ALA A 13 5.99 -28.89 -40.12
N THR A 14 7.10 -28.65 -39.44
CA THR A 14 7.12 -28.14 -38.06
C THR A 14 6.75 -26.65 -38.05
N CYS A 15 5.52 -26.34 -37.65
CA CYS A 15 5.14 -25.00 -37.24
C CYS A 15 5.90 -24.65 -35.95
N LEU A 16 6.94 -23.83 -36.07
CA LEU A 16 7.55 -23.12 -34.94
C LEU A 16 6.51 -22.14 -34.39
N GLY A 17 5.74 -22.60 -33.40
CA GLY A 17 4.89 -21.73 -32.59
C GLY A 17 5.79 -20.77 -31.82
N SER A 18 5.81 -19.51 -32.24
CA SER A 18 6.40 -18.41 -31.50
C SER A 18 5.68 -18.33 -30.14
N SER A 19 6.30 -18.87 -29.10
CA SER A 19 5.92 -18.61 -27.72
C SER A 19 6.08 -17.12 -27.49
N GLY A 20 4.98 -16.37 -27.66
CA GLY A 20 4.90 -14.98 -27.28
C GLY A 20 5.29 -14.89 -25.82
N VAL A 21 6.44 -14.28 -25.56
CA VAL A 21 6.83 -13.87 -24.21
C VAL A 21 5.77 -12.87 -23.78
N CYS A 22 4.80 -13.32 -22.99
CA CYS A 22 4.00 -12.41 -22.18
C CYS A 22 5.01 -11.71 -21.28
N GLN A 23 5.39 -10.50 -21.68
CA GLN A 23 6.24 -9.63 -20.90
C GLN A 23 5.60 -9.54 -19.51
N ASN A 24 6.37 -9.92 -18.51
CA ASN A 24 6.03 -9.78 -17.10
C ASN A 24 5.53 -8.35 -16.90
N VAL A 25 4.21 -8.20 -16.73
CA VAL A 25 3.64 -6.98 -16.17
C VAL A 25 4.38 -6.80 -14.87
N THR A 26 5.21 -5.76 -14.82
CA THR A 26 6.06 -5.38 -13.70
C THR A 26 5.26 -5.60 -12.43
N GLN A 27 5.74 -6.55 -11.62
CA GLN A 27 5.10 -6.95 -10.39
C GLN A 27 5.04 -5.69 -9.53
N SER A 28 3.90 -4.99 -9.56
CA SER A 28 3.63 -3.86 -8.69
C SER A 28 4.07 -4.30 -7.29
N SER A 29 4.84 -3.47 -6.61
CA SER A 29 5.22 -3.69 -5.22
C SER A 29 4.09 -4.35 -4.45
N GLN A 30 4.32 -5.60 -4.08
CA GLN A 30 3.38 -6.35 -3.27
C GLN A 30 3.25 -5.58 -1.95
N LEU A 31 2.06 -5.03 -1.70
CA LEU A 31 1.84 -4.29 -0.46
C LEU A 31 1.88 -5.28 0.71
N SER A 32 2.60 -4.91 1.76
CA SER A 32 2.68 -5.71 2.99
C SER A 32 1.60 -5.27 3.99
N PRO A 33 0.97 -6.19 4.72
CA PRO A 33 0.09 -5.84 5.83
C PRO A 33 0.83 -5.09 6.94
N LEU A 34 0.08 -4.35 7.76
CA LEU A 34 0.57 -3.68 8.95
C LEU A 34 1.22 -4.68 9.92
N PRO A 35 2.33 -4.28 10.58
CA PRO A 35 3.01 -5.12 11.56
C PRO A 35 2.06 -5.71 12.61
N GLY A 36 2.04 -7.05 12.68
CA GLY A 36 1.27 -7.81 13.66
C GLY A 36 -0.18 -8.10 13.29
N THR A 37 -0.68 -7.67 12.12
CA THR A 37 -2.05 -8.00 11.66
C THR A 37 -2.15 -9.34 10.92
N GLY A 38 -1.01 -9.99 10.68
CA GLY A 38 -0.92 -11.30 10.03
C GLY A 38 -0.84 -11.21 8.49
N PRO A 39 -0.54 -12.33 7.82
CA PRO A 39 -0.45 -12.38 6.37
C PRO A 39 -1.84 -12.46 5.71
N LEU A 40 -1.90 -12.06 4.44
CA LEU A 40 -3.06 -12.31 3.59
C LEU A 40 -3.15 -13.79 3.25
N ARG A 41 -4.26 -14.43 3.65
CA ARG A 41 -4.55 -15.82 3.28
C ARG A 41 -4.98 -15.88 1.81
N PRO A 42 -4.71 -16.98 1.09
CA PRO A 42 -5.27 -17.18 -0.24
C PRO A 42 -6.80 -17.15 -0.21
N ALA A 43 -7.41 -16.56 -1.24
CA ALA A 43 -8.86 -16.61 -1.39
C ALA A 43 -9.32 -18.04 -1.64
N THR A 44 -10.40 -18.45 -0.97
CA THR A 44 -11.02 -19.78 -1.14
C THR A 44 -12.14 -19.79 -2.17
N GLY A 45 -12.44 -18.64 -2.79
CA GLY A 45 -13.49 -18.46 -3.79
C GLY A 45 -13.46 -17.06 -4.41
N GLU A 46 -14.47 -16.76 -5.22
CA GLU A 46 -14.57 -15.50 -5.97
C GLU A 46 -15.41 -14.43 -5.25
N SER A 47 -16.17 -14.82 -4.23
CA SER A 47 -16.94 -13.91 -3.37
C SER A 47 -16.22 -13.72 -2.05
N PHE A 48 -16.06 -12.46 -1.64
CA PHE A 48 -15.40 -12.10 -0.39
C PHE A 48 -15.87 -10.71 0.07
N SER A 49 -15.68 -10.43 1.36
CA SER A 49 -15.90 -9.11 1.96
C SER A 49 -14.59 -8.50 2.42
N PHE A 50 -14.52 -7.17 2.42
CA PHE A 50 -13.40 -6.39 2.93
C PHE A 50 -13.94 -5.09 3.53
N ILE A 51 -13.14 -4.45 4.38
CA ILE A 51 -13.47 -3.15 4.98
C ILE A 51 -12.52 -2.09 4.41
N VAL A 52 -13.05 -0.90 4.12
CA VAL A 52 -12.26 0.30 3.81
C VAL A 52 -12.57 1.35 4.85
N ALA A 53 -11.54 1.93 5.45
CA ALA A 53 -11.63 3.00 6.44
C ALA A 53 -10.38 3.88 6.35
N GLY A 54 -10.37 5.01 7.04
CA GLY A 54 -9.25 5.95 7.02
C GLY A 54 -9.46 7.07 8.04
N ASP A 55 -8.52 8.01 8.08
CA ASP A 55 -8.67 9.31 8.75
C ASP A 55 -9.15 9.19 10.20
N SER A 56 -8.23 8.75 11.05
CA SER A 56 -8.50 8.54 12.48
C SER A 56 -7.42 9.11 13.38
N ARG A 57 -6.65 10.04 12.85
CA ARG A 57 -5.59 10.72 13.58
C ARG A 57 -6.12 11.36 14.87
N PRO A 58 -5.26 11.52 15.90
CA PRO A 58 -5.64 12.31 17.05
C PRO A 58 -5.76 13.79 16.64
N ALA A 59 -6.51 14.57 17.42
CA ALA A 59 -6.69 16.00 17.14
C ALA A 59 -5.39 16.82 17.32
N ARG A 60 -4.43 16.30 18.10
CA ARG A 60 -3.11 16.88 18.38
C ARG A 60 -2.06 15.79 18.58
N ALA A 61 -0.79 16.15 18.43
CA ALA A 61 0.36 15.26 18.59
C ALA A 61 0.46 14.57 19.97
N ASP A 62 0.05 15.26 21.03
CA ASP A 62 0.14 14.81 22.43
C ASP A 62 -1.10 14.04 22.90
N LEU A 63 -2.16 14.00 22.09
CA LEU A 63 -3.40 13.29 22.43
C LEU A 63 -3.35 11.82 22.02
N PRO A 64 -4.10 10.95 22.73
CA PRO A 64 -4.26 9.55 22.32
C PRO A 64 -5.06 9.44 21.03
N LEU A 65 -4.90 8.32 20.32
CA LEU A 65 -5.75 8.00 19.18
C LEU A 65 -7.23 7.99 19.60
N PRO A 66 -8.14 8.48 18.74
CA PRO A 66 -9.58 8.35 18.94
C PRO A 66 -9.98 6.88 19.16
N SER A 67 -11.13 6.66 19.82
CA SER A 67 -11.66 5.31 20.01
C SER A 67 -12.24 4.68 18.73
N ILE A 68 -12.47 5.49 17.69
CA ILE A 68 -13.19 5.09 16.46
C ILE A 68 -12.50 3.92 15.73
N PRO A 69 -11.17 3.91 15.48
CA PRO A 69 -10.49 2.75 14.92
C PRO A 69 -10.76 1.45 15.67
N GLY A 70 -10.77 1.48 17.01
CA GLY A 70 -11.09 0.30 17.82
C GLY A 70 -12.52 -0.17 17.62
N LYS A 71 -13.47 0.76 17.44
CA LYS A 71 -14.87 0.44 17.11
C LYS A 71 -15.05 -0.09 15.69
N ILE A 72 -14.08 0.08 14.80
CA ILE A 72 -14.07 -0.51 13.45
C ILE A 72 -13.38 -1.88 13.48
N PHE A 73 -12.19 -1.97 14.08
CA PHE A 73 -11.39 -3.19 14.09
C PHE A 73 -11.98 -4.29 14.99
N ALA A 74 -12.54 -3.96 16.15
CA ALA A 74 -13.06 -4.99 17.04
C ALA A 74 -14.24 -5.79 16.42
N PRO A 75 -15.25 -5.15 15.79
CA PRO A 75 -16.29 -5.90 15.07
C PRO A 75 -15.77 -6.66 13.85
N ALA A 76 -14.72 -6.17 13.18
CA ALA A 76 -14.14 -6.86 12.02
C ALA A 76 -13.71 -8.29 12.34
N ARG A 77 -13.24 -8.56 13.57
CA ARG A 77 -12.89 -9.91 13.99
C ARG A 77 -14.07 -10.89 13.95
N THR A 78 -15.26 -10.42 14.30
CA THR A 78 -16.49 -11.22 14.27
C THR A 78 -17.03 -11.35 12.85
N LEU A 79 -16.98 -10.25 12.07
CA LEU A 79 -17.42 -10.24 10.67
C LEU A 79 -16.50 -11.05 9.75
N ASN A 80 -15.24 -11.24 10.17
CA ASN A 80 -14.20 -12.00 9.48
C ASN A 80 -14.08 -11.65 7.98
N PRO A 81 -13.87 -10.35 7.62
CA PRO A 81 -13.59 -9.98 6.25
C PRO A 81 -12.23 -10.55 5.83
N ALA A 82 -12.00 -10.66 4.52
CA ALA A 82 -10.72 -11.17 4.00
C ALA A 82 -9.52 -10.32 4.44
N PHE A 83 -9.71 -9.00 4.46
CA PHE A 83 -8.71 -8.00 4.84
C PHE A 83 -9.39 -6.64 5.10
N ILE A 84 -8.60 -5.69 5.59
CA ILE A 84 -8.99 -4.28 5.72
C ILE A 84 -8.01 -3.41 4.94
N VAL A 85 -8.48 -2.36 4.29
CA VAL A 85 -7.67 -1.31 3.69
C VAL A 85 -7.88 -0.02 4.48
N TRP A 86 -6.80 0.50 5.05
CA TRP A 86 -6.74 1.78 5.74
C TRP A 86 -6.18 2.85 4.80
N THR A 87 -6.94 3.90 4.50
CA THR A 87 -6.60 4.84 3.42
C THR A 87 -5.66 5.97 3.82
N GLY A 88 -5.11 5.93 5.03
CA GLY A 88 -4.14 6.90 5.55
C GLY A 88 -4.65 7.67 6.77
N ASP A 89 -3.86 8.65 7.18
CA ASP A 89 -4.09 9.56 8.29
C ASP A 89 -4.43 8.83 9.60
N ALA A 90 -3.57 7.87 9.92
CA ALA A 90 -3.61 7.11 11.16
C ALA A 90 -2.91 7.85 12.30
N ILE A 91 -2.02 8.79 11.99
CA ILE A 91 -1.25 9.57 12.95
C ILE A 91 -1.51 11.07 12.78
N PHE A 92 -1.17 11.86 13.80
CA PHE A 92 -1.30 13.32 13.72
C PHE A 92 -0.33 13.90 12.70
N GLY A 93 0.93 13.47 12.68
CA GLY A 93 1.97 13.94 11.75
C GLY A 93 1.86 15.41 11.32
N LEU A 94 2.22 15.70 10.07
CA LEU A 94 2.03 16.96 9.32
C LEU A 94 2.58 18.28 9.89
N ASP A 95 2.36 18.55 11.18
CA ASP A 95 2.80 19.78 11.84
C ASP A 95 4.23 19.65 12.37
N ASP A 96 4.65 18.44 12.75
CA ASP A 96 6.00 18.12 13.23
C ASP A 96 6.35 16.65 12.91
N ALA A 97 7.59 16.42 12.52
CA ALA A 97 8.16 15.12 12.20
C ALA A 97 8.98 14.53 13.35
N HIS A 98 8.62 14.81 14.61
CA HIS A 98 9.35 14.33 15.78
C HIS A 98 9.33 12.79 15.89
N PRO A 99 10.47 12.08 15.72
CA PRO A 99 10.50 10.62 15.55
C PRO A 99 9.82 9.83 16.68
N ALA A 100 10.05 10.23 17.94
CA ALA A 100 9.46 9.55 19.10
C ALA A 100 7.93 9.68 19.17
N VAL A 101 7.37 10.82 18.73
CA VAL A 101 5.92 11.06 18.71
C VAL A 101 5.28 10.22 17.62
N ILE A 102 5.84 10.27 16.41
CA ILE A 102 5.38 9.52 15.26
C ILE A 102 5.42 8.01 15.55
N SER A 103 6.54 7.51 16.10
CA SER A 103 6.65 6.10 16.44
C SER A 103 5.66 5.66 17.51
N ARG A 104 5.45 6.47 18.56
CA ARG A 104 4.43 6.19 19.58
C ARG A 104 3.03 6.08 18.99
N GLN A 105 2.65 6.99 18.09
CA GLN A 105 1.32 6.97 17.46
C GLN A 105 1.14 5.76 16.53
N TYR A 106 2.15 5.39 15.74
CA TYR A 106 2.10 4.14 14.96
C TYR A 106 1.97 2.90 15.84
N GLN A 107 2.74 2.81 16.91
CA GLN A 107 2.65 1.67 17.84
C GLN A 107 1.26 1.56 18.46
N ALA A 108 0.65 2.70 18.82
CA ALA A 108 -0.72 2.75 19.30
C ALA A 108 -1.72 2.30 18.22
N PHE A 109 -1.57 2.77 16.98
CA PHE A 109 -2.43 2.41 15.87
C PHE A 109 -2.32 0.91 15.54
N PHE A 110 -1.10 0.37 15.44
CA PHE A 110 -0.87 -1.06 15.20
C PHE A 110 -1.46 -1.92 16.32
N LYS A 111 -1.39 -1.45 17.59
CA LYS A 111 -2.02 -2.14 18.71
C LYS A 111 -3.54 -2.26 18.54
N ILE A 112 -4.18 -1.20 18.07
CA ILE A 112 -5.62 -1.19 17.79
C ILE A 112 -5.94 -2.02 16.54
N ALA A 113 -5.17 -1.89 15.45
CA ALA A 113 -5.35 -2.67 14.22
C ALA A 113 -5.27 -4.18 14.43
N ARG A 114 -4.44 -4.66 15.37
CA ARG A 114 -4.38 -6.09 15.75
C ARG A 114 -5.71 -6.66 16.26
N GLN A 115 -6.63 -5.81 16.73
CA GLN A 115 -7.95 -6.26 17.16
C GLN A 115 -8.78 -6.82 16.00
N ALA A 116 -8.48 -6.46 14.76
CA ALA A 116 -9.18 -6.92 13.55
C ALA A 116 -9.13 -8.44 13.34
N GLY A 117 -8.05 -9.10 13.79
CA GLY A 117 -7.85 -10.54 13.57
C GLY A 117 -7.58 -10.94 12.11
N VAL A 118 -7.49 -9.97 11.19
CA VAL A 118 -7.27 -10.14 9.75
C VAL A 118 -6.21 -9.14 9.28
N PRO A 119 -5.52 -9.39 8.16
CA PRO A 119 -4.53 -8.45 7.62
C PRO A 119 -5.14 -7.07 7.38
N VAL A 120 -4.43 -6.04 7.82
CA VAL A 120 -4.76 -4.64 7.53
C VAL A 120 -3.69 -4.11 6.61
N PHE A 121 -4.07 -3.57 5.45
CA PHE A 121 -3.20 -2.86 4.54
C PHE A 121 -3.37 -1.36 4.75
N MET A 122 -2.34 -0.56 4.51
CA MET A 122 -2.43 0.88 4.68
C MET A 122 -1.74 1.65 3.55
N ALA A 123 -2.41 2.68 3.04
CA ALA A 123 -1.80 3.76 2.27
C ALA A 123 -1.31 4.85 3.23
N PRO A 124 -0.21 5.56 2.92
CA PRO A 124 0.09 6.82 3.58
C PRO A 124 -0.82 7.96 3.04
N GLY A 125 -1.37 8.75 3.95
CA GLY A 125 -2.03 10.04 3.69
C GLY A 125 -1.06 11.22 3.80
N ASN A 126 -1.57 12.45 3.75
CA ASN A 126 -0.72 13.65 3.89
C ASN A 126 -0.13 13.75 5.30
N HIS A 127 -0.83 13.26 6.33
CA HIS A 127 -0.28 13.26 7.68
C HIS A 127 0.88 12.29 7.88
N GLU A 128 1.05 11.31 7.00
CA GLU A 128 2.23 10.44 6.99
C GLU A 128 3.36 10.94 6.09
N MET A 129 3.10 11.87 5.17
CA MET A 129 4.01 12.20 4.06
C MET A 129 4.45 13.65 4.02
N ASP A 130 3.63 14.59 4.49
CA ASP A 130 3.81 16.01 4.28
C ASP A 130 4.24 16.73 5.57
N VAL A 131 4.69 17.98 5.40
CA VAL A 131 4.79 18.98 6.46
C VAL A 131 4.12 20.29 6.05
N LYS A 132 3.60 21.01 7.03
CA LYS A 132 3.08 22.38 6.85
C LYS A 132 4.21 23.41 6.84
N ILE A 133 4.19 24.30 5.85
CA ILE A 133 5.07 25.47 5.79
C ILE A 133 4.26 26.74 5.54
N PRO A 134 4.66 27.89 6.12
CA PRO A 134 4.04 29.17 5.82
C PRO A 134 4.31 29.56 4.36
N ILE A 135 3.34 30.22 3.72
CA ILE A 135 3.54 30.81 2.40
C ILE A 135 4.16 32.21 2.58
N PRO A 136 5.33 32.51 2.00
CA PRO A 136 5.96 33.83 2.13
C PRO A 136 5.01 34.96 1.74
N GLY A 137 4.88 35.97 2.61
CA GLY A 137 4.00 37.13 2.36
C GLY A 137 2.50 36.85 2.55
N SER A 138 2.12 35.71 3.12
CA SER A 138 0.72 35.34 3.39
C SER A 138 0.56 34.73 4.78
N SER A 139 -0.63 34.84 5.36
CA SER A 139 -1.01 34.08 6.57
C SER A 139 -1.43 32.64 6.25
N ALA A 140 -1.45 32.26 4.97
CA ALA A 140 -1.80 30.92 4.54
C ALA A 140 -0.66 29.92 4.77
N ILE A 141 -1.04 28.65 4.93
CA ILE A 141 -0.15 27.51 5.09
C ILE A 141 -0.30 26.61 3.86
N ARG A 142 0.80 26.04 3.38
CA ARG A 142 0.77 24.96 2.38
C ARG A 142 1.40 23.69 2.92
N GLU A 143 0.93 22.56 2.44
CA GLU A 143 1.49 21.24 2.74
C GLU A 143 2.45 20.85 1.62
N ILE A 144 3.65 20.41 1.99
CA ILE A 144 4.68 19.94 1.06
C ILE A 144 5.16 18.55 1.47
N GLY A 145 5.57 17.73 0.52
CA GLY A 145 6.17 16.43 0.81
C GLY A 145 7.42 16.56 1.69
N SER A 146 7.57 15.65 2.65
CA SER A 146 8.65 15.63 3.63
C SER A 146 9.43 14.32 3.60
N ALA A 147 10.71 14.40 3.24
CA ALA A 147 11.61 13.25 3.23
C ALA A 147 11.74 12.62 4.63
N GLN A 148 11.68 13.43 5.69
CA GLN A 148 11.72 12.95 7.07
C GLN A 148 10.45 12.16 7.42
N MET A 149 9.27 12.67 7.07
CA MET A 149 8.01 11.96 7.29
C MET A 149 7.95 10.66 6.50
N GLN A 150 8.38 10.68 5.24
CA GLN A 150 8.53 9.47 4.44
C GLN A 150 9.49 8.45 5.08
N ALA A 151 10.63 8.89 5.60
CA ALA A 151 11.58 8.01 6.28
C ALA A 151 10.97 7.38 7.55
N LEU A 152 10.23 8.16 8.33
CA LEU A 152 9.54 7.69 9.53
C LEU A 152 8.40 6.71 9.18
N TYR A 153 7.64 6.97 8.12
CA TYR A 153 6.65 6.03 7.60
C TYR A 153 7.31 4.69 7.28
N ARG A 154 8.37 4.70 6.46
CA ARG A 154 9.12 3.49 6.08
C ARG A 154 9.62 2.72 7.30
N GLN A 155 10.24 3.42 8.24
CA GLN A 155 10.78 2.83 9.47
C GLN A 155 9.68 2.12 10.28
N ASN A 156 8.55 2.79 10.53
CA ASN A 156 7.48 2.22 11.36
C ASN A 156 6.72 1.10 10.64
N MET A 157 6.56 1.21 9.32
CA MET A 157 5.95 0.19 8.47
C MET A 157 6.89 -0.97 8.15
N LYS A 158 8.16 -0.89 8.57
CA LYS A 158 9.23 -1.86 8.28
C LYS A 158 9.43 -2.09 6.77
N LEU A 159 9.29 -1.02 6.00
CA LEU A 159 9.49 -1.07 4.55
C LEU A 159 10.98 -0.98 4.22
N PRO A 160 11.46 -1.75 3.22
CA PRO A 160 12.76 -1.51 2.60
C PRO A 160 12.90 -0.06 2.11
N SER A 161 14.13 0.43 2.03
CA SER A 161 14.43 1.80 1.59
C SER A 161 13.98 2.08 0.15
N ASP A 162 14.03 1.06 -0.70
CA ASP A 162 13.68 1.07 -2.13
C ASP A 162 12.23 0.65 -2.41
N ALA A 163 11.51 0.13 -1.40
CA ALA A 163 10.12 -0.22 -1.59
C ALA A 163 9.31 1.03 -1.97
N PRO A 164 8.43 1.00 -2.96
CA PRO A 164 7.54 2.13 -3.21
C PRO A 164 6.55 2.29 -2.06
N LEU A 165 6.06 3.51 -1.87
CA LEU A 165 5.09 3.86 -0.81
C LEU A 165 3.65 3.48 -1.17
N TYR A 166 3.42 3.18 -2.44
CA TYR A 166 2.19 2.58 -2.95
C TYR A 166 2.43 1.09 -3.20
N GLY A 167 1.34 0.34 -3.31
CA GLY A 167 1.44 -1.06 -3.68
C GLY A 167 0.14 -1.61 -4.21
N ALA A 168 0.21 -2.88 -4.59
CA ALA A 168 -0.98 -3.62 -4.93
C ALA A 168 -0.91 -5.01 -4.32
N PHE A 169 -2.06 -5.65 -4.23
CA PHE A 169 -2.16 -7.07 -3.94
C PHE A 169 -3.36 -7.64 -4.69
N ARG A 170 -3.35 -8.96 -4.89
CA ARG A 170 -4.46 -9.69 -5.50
C ARG A 170 -5.20 -10.45 -4.41
N TYR A 171 -6.51 -10.53 -4.55
CA TYR A 171 -7.35 -11.39 -3.71
C TYR A 171 -8.54 -11.88 -4.54
N GLY A 172 -8.68 -13.21 -4.63
CA GLY A 172 -9.66 -13.84 -5.52
C GLY A 172 -9.45 -13.41 -6.98
N ASN A 173 -10.54 -12.99 -7.62
CA ASN A 173 -10.57 -12.47 -8.99
C ASN A 173 -10.25 -10.97 -9.09
N SER A 174 -9.85 -10.32 -7.99
CA SER A 174 -9.67 -8.86 -7.92
C SER A 174 -8.22 -8.44 -7.67
N ARG A 175 -7.85 -7.23 -8.15
CA ARG A 175 -6.58 -6.57 -7.84
C ARG A 175 -6.85 -5.24 -7.16
N PHE A 176 -6.27 -5.07 -5.98
CA PHE A 176 -6.37 -3.87 -5.17
C PHE A 176 -5.11 -3.04 -5.36
N ILE A 177 -5.27 -1.80 -5.79
CA ILE A 177 -4.18 -0.84 -5.93
C ILE A 177 -4.39 0.21 -4.83
N VAL A 178 -3.39 0.37 -3.98
CA VAL A 178 -3.43 1.23 -2.80
C VAL A 178 -2.41 2.35 -3.04
N PRO A 179 -2.86 3.53 -3.50
CA PRO A 179 -1.96 4.63 -3.86
C PRO A 179 -1.41 5.32 -2.61
N ALA A 180 -0.27 6.00 -2.75
CA ALA A 180 0.22 6.94 -1.76
C ALA A 180 -0.29 8.35 -2.12
N ALA A 181 -1.14 8.94 -1.28
CA ALA A 181 -1.87 10.16 -1.62
C ALA A 181 -0.97 11.40 -1.76
N SER A 182 0.20 11.42 -1.11
CA SER A 182 1.11 12.58 -1.13
C SER A 182 2.57 12.26 -1.44
N ALA A 183 2.80 11.36 -2.40
CA ALA A 183 4.12 11.21 -3.01
C ALA A 183 4.43 12.35 -4.02
N ARG A 184 4.09 13.60 -3.69
CA ARG A 184 4.48 14.75 -4.53
C ARG A 184 6.00 14.75 -4.62
N HIS A 185 6.51 14.48 -5.82
CA HIS A 185 7.93 14.53 -6.10
C HIS A 185 8.45 15.90 -5.64
N THR A 186 9.48 15.90 -4.81
CA THR A 186 10.23 17.07 -4.35
C THR A 186 10.82 17.94 -5.49
N GLN A 187 10.53 17.64 -6.75
CA GLN A 187 11.08 18.30 -7.93
C GLN A 187 10.55 19.72 -8.16
N GLU A 188 9.34 20.08 -7.70
CA GLU A 188 8.82 21.45 -7.91
C GLU A 188 9.56 22.51 -7.08
N SER A 189 10.17 22.13 -5.95
CA SER A 189 10.92 23.09 -5.12
C SER A 189 12.27 23.55 -5.71
N ALA A 190 12.76 22.88 -6.76
CA ALA A 190 14.01 23.27 -7.44
C ALA A 190 13.77 24.17 -8.67
N GLN A 191 12.53 24.33 -9.12
CA GLN A 191 12.20 25.07 -10.34
C GLN A 191 11.68 26.50 -10.09
N GLU A 192 11.19 26.80 -8.88
CA GLU A 192 10.73 28.16 -8.49
C GLU A 192 11.85 29.04 -7.88
N ALA A 193 13.08 28.53 -7.77
CA ALA A 193 14.24 29.26 -7.25
C ALA A 193 15.18 29.81 -8.35
N ARG A 194 14.68 30.01 -9.57
CA ARG A 194 15.43 30.64 -10.69
C ARG A 194 14.74 31.90 -11.18
#